data_AF-A0A8R1ISQ3-F1
#
_entry.id   AF-A0A8R1ISQ3-F1
#
_cell.length_a   1.000
_cell.length_b   1.000
_cell.length_c   1.000
_cell.angle_alpha   90.00
_cell.angle_beta   90.00
_cell.angle_gamma   90.00
#
_symmetry.space_group_name_H-M   'P 1'
#
loop_
_entity.id
_entity.type
_entity.pdbx_description
1 polymer ?
#
loop_
_entity_poly.entity_id
_entity_poly.type
_entity_poly.pdbx_seq_one_letter_code
_entity_poly.pdbx_strand_id
1 'polypeptide(L)'
;MTATITDDIVATVLESIEDRKYDDEKEKSIMIKDEANQFFKDQVYDVAIELYSVAIEIHPTAMLYGNRAQANLKRELYGSALDDADNAIAIDPSYVKGFYRRATANMALGRFKKALADYQ
;
A
#
# COMPACT_ATOMS: atom_id res chain seq x y z
N MET A 1 6.85 21.70 -1.53
CA MET A 1 7.12 21.60 -2.98
C MET A 1 6.93 20.19 -3.51
N THR A 2 7.09 19.12 -2.71
CA THR A 2 6.93 17.73 -3.16
C THR A 2 5.47 17.25 -3.24
N ALA A 3 4.59 17.69 -2.32
CA ALA A 3 3.18 17.27 -2.30
C ALA A 3 2.47 17.58 -3.64
N THR A 4 2.67 18.78 -4.19
CA THR A 4 2.10 19.19 -5.48
C THR A 4 2.56 18.30 -6.63
N ILE A 5 3.82 17.85 -6.64
CA ILE A 5 4.34 16.98 -7.70
C ILE A 5 3.75 15.57 -7.59
N THR A 6 3.59 15.05 -6.38
CA THR A 6 2.94 13.74 -6.16
C THR A 6 1.49 13.79 -6.65
N ASP A 7 0.73 14.82 -6.26
CA ASP A 7 -0.67 14.98 -6.64
C ASP A 7 -0.83 15.09 -8.16
N ASP A 8 0.02 15.87 -8.83
CA ASP A 8 0.00 16.02 -10.29
C ASP A 8 0.27 14.69 -11.02
N ILE A 9 1.25 13.90 -10.53
CA ILE A 9 1.56 12.58 -11.10
C ILE A 9 0.39 11.61 -10.90
N VAL A 10 -0.17 11.56 -9.68
CA VAL A 10 -1.31 10.70 -9.36
C VAL A 10 -2.51 11.07 -10.24
N ALA A 11 -2.84 12.35 -10.38
CA ALA A 11 -3.92 12.82 -11.24
C ALA A 11 -3.70 12.38 -12.70
N THR A 12 -2.49 12.57 -13.23
CA THR A 12 -2.14 12.16 -14.61
C THR A 12 -2.32 10.66 -14.83
N VAL A 13 -1.91 9.84 -13.85
CA VAL A 13 -2.07 8.38 -13.91
C VAL A 13 -3.55 7.99 -13.90
N LEU A 14 -4.34 8.59 -13.01
CA LEU A 14 -5.77 8.29 -12.89
C LEU A 14 -6.55 8.71 -14.14
N GLU A 15 -6.25 9.87 -14.72
CA GLU A 15 -6.81 10.29 -16.02
C GLU A 15 -6.48 9.29 -17.12
N SER A 16 -5.22 8.82 -17.20
CA SER A 16 -4.83 7.80 -18.19
C SER A 16 -5.58 6.47 -18.01
N ILE A 17 -5.86 6.06 -16.77
CA ILE A 17 -6.63 4.84 -16.50
C ILE A 17 -8.10 5.01 -16.90
N GLU A 18 -8.68 6.18 -16.63
CA GLU A 18 -10.05 6.49 -17.01
C GLU A 18 -10.24 6.42 -18.54
N ASP A 19 -9.26 6.93 -19.29
CA ASP A 19 -9.26 6.89 -20.76
C ASP A 19 -9.13 5.47 -21.34
N ARG A 20 -8.44 4.55 -20.64
CA ARG A 20 -8.23 3.16 -21.10
C ARG A 20 -9.52 2.35 -21.15
N LYS A 21 -10.56 2.79 -20.42
CA LYS A 21 -11.83 2.10 -20.16
C LYS A 21 -11.63 0.75 -19.46
N TYR A 22 -12.43 0.50 -18.44
CA TYR A 22 -12.44 -0.72 -17.64
C TYR A 22 -13.87 -1.25 -17.56
N ASP A 23 -14.02 -2.57 -17.43
CA ASP A 23 -15.31 -3.23 -17.43
C ASP A 23 -16.04 -3.05 -16.10
N ASP A 24 -15.30 -3.01 -14.98
CA ASP A 24 -15.83 -2.75 -13.64
C ASP A 24 -14.83 -2.06 -12.69
N GLU A 25 -15.31 -1.60 -11.54
CA GLU A 25 -14.50 -0.93 -10.52
C GLU A 25 -13.38 -1.82 -9.95
N LYS A 26 -13.55 -3.14 -9.97
CA LYS A 26 -12.50 -4.06 -9.52
C LYS A 26 -11.36 -4.08 -10.52
N GLU A 27 -11.64 -4.09 -11.82
CA GLU A 27 -10.61 -3.95 -12.86
C GLU A 27 -9.90 -2.59 -12.75
N LYS A 28 -10.63 -1.50 -12.51
CA LYS A 28 -10.05 -0.18 -12.23
C LYS A 28 -9.05 -0.22 -11.06
N SER A 29 -9.45 -0.80 -9.93
CA SER A 29 -8.58 -0.97 -8.75
C SER A 29 -7.33 -1.80 -9.08
N ILE A 30 -7.45 -2.83 -9.92
CA ILE A 30 -6.32 -3.65 -10.36
C ILE A 30 -5.34 -2.84 -11.23
N MET A 31 -5.84 -2.03 -12.16
CA MET A 31 -4.99 -1.15 -12.99
C MET A 31 -4.24 -0.12 -12.12
N ILE A 32 -4.94 0.54 -11.19
CA ILE A 32 -4.33 1.51 -10.28
C ILE A 32 -3.26 0.84 -9.40
N LYS A 33 -3.56 -0.36 -8.87
CA LYS A 33 -2.57 -1.17 -8.13
C LYS A 33 -1.34 -1.46 -8.97
N ASP A 34 -1.49 -1.74 -10.26
CA ASP A 34 -0.35 -2.08 -11.13
C ASP A 34 0.54 -0.88 -11.41
N GLU A 35 -0.03 0.30 -11.60
CA GLU A 35 0.73 1.55 -11.66
C GLU A 35 1.41 1.83 -10.30
N ALA A 36 0.71 1.65 -9.18
CA ALA A 36 1.30 1.78 -7.83
C ALA A 36 2.48 0.81 -7.61
N ASN A 37 2.37 -0.44 -8.08
CA ASN A 37 3.45 -1.41 -8.05
C ASN A 37 4.65 -0.95 -8.89
N GLN A 38 4.41 -0.28 -10.03
CA GLN A 38 5.46 0.26 -10.88
C GLN A 38 6.20 1.41 -10.19
N PHE A 39 5.48 2.42 -9.68
CA PHE A 39 6.10 3.50 -8.90
C PHE A 39 6.84 2.99 -7.65
N PHE A 40 6.34 1.93 -7.01
CA PHE A 40 7.05 1.29 -5.91
C PHE A 40 8.39 0.69 -6.36
N LYS A 41 8.45 0.01 -7.51
CA LYS A 41 9.71 -0.53 -8.08
C LYS A 41 10.69 0.59 -8.42
N ASP A 42 10.17 1.70 -8.93
CA ASP A 42 10.93 2.90 -9.27
C ASP A 42 11.32 3.73 -8.03
N GLN A 43 10.96 3.25 -6.83
CA GLN A 43 11.26 3.85 -5.53
C GLN A 43 10.60 5.22 -5.30
N VAL A 44 9.58 5.55 -6.10
CA VAL A 44 8.74 6.74 -5.94
C VAL A 44 7.59 6.38 -5.00
N TYR A 45 7.96 6.14 -3.74
CA TYR A 45 7.03 5.54 -2.78
C TYR A 45 5.85 6.43 -2.41
N ASP A 46 6.00 7.76 -2.41
CA ASP A 46 4.90 8.68 -2.08
C ASP A 46 3.76 8.57 -3.10
N VAL A 47 4.07 8.54 -4.40
CA VAL A 47 3.09 8.28 -5.47
C VAL A 47 2.47 6.88 -5.34
N ALA A 48 3.29 5.86 -5.05
CA ALA A 48 2.79 4.51 -4.85
C ALA A 48 1.80 4.43 -3.67
N ILE A 49 2.07 5.12 -2.56
CA ILE A 49 1.19 5.17 -1.38
C ILE A 49 -0.17 5.78 -1.75
N GLU A 50 -0.18 6.90 -2.46
CA GLU A 50 -1.43 7.55 -2.88
C GLU A 50 -2.24 6.68 -3.84
N LEU A 51 -1.60 6.08 -4.86
CA LEU A 51 -2.28 5.18 -5.79
C LEU A 51 -2.83 3.93 -5.08
N TYR A 52 -2.09 3.33 -4.14
CA TYR A 52 -2.65 2.25 -3.31
C TYR A 52 -3.84 2.71 -2.49
N SER A 53 -3.82 3.94 -1.97
CA SER A 53 -4.94 4.51 -1.19
C SER A 53 -6.19 4.62 -2.05
N VAL A 54 -6.08 5.15 -3.26
CA VAL A 54 -7.19 5.20 -4.23
C VAL A 54 -7.69 3.78 -4.56
N ALA A 55 -6.79 2.83 -4.84
CA ALA A 55 -7.18 1.46 -5.12
C ALA A 55 -7.92 0.77 -3.95
N ILE A 56 -7.55 1.11 -2.70
CA ILE A 56 -8.19 0.63 -1.46
C ILE A 56 -9.60 1.20 -1.31
N GLU A 57 -9.81 2.47 -1.64
CA GLU A 57 -11.14 3.10 -1.59
C GLU A 57 -12.12 2.44 -2.56
N ILE A 58 -11.63 2.03 -3.73
CA ILE A 58 -12.45 1.37 -4.76
C ILE A 58 -12.75 -0.09 -4.39
N HIS A 59 -11.73 -0.87 -4.05
CA HIS A 59 -11.89 -2.29 -3.74
C HIS A 59 -10.83 -2.74 -2.72
N PRO A 60 -11.12 -2.65 -1.41
CA PRO A 60 -10.15 -2.96 -0.37
C PRO A 60 -9.80 -4.45 -0.35
N THR A 61 -8.51 -4.77 -0.37
CA THR A 61 -8.02 -6.15 -0.26
C THR A 61 -6.82 -6.22 0.66
N ALA A 62 -6.60 -7.38 1.29
CA ALA A 62 -5.42 -7.60 2.14
C ALA A 62 -4.10 -7.32 1.41
N MET A 63 -4.05 -7.65 0.12
CA MET A 63 -2.90 -7.37 -0.74
C MET A 63 -2.61 -5.87 -0.88
N LEU A 64 -3.63 -5.04 -1.11
CA LEU A 64 -3.45 -3.59 -1.26
C LEU A 64 -2.94 -2.95 0.03
N TYR A 65 -3.56 -3.27 1.16
CA TYR A 65 -3.08 -2.83 2.46
C TYR A 65 -1.64 -3.30 2.72
N GLY A 66 -1.31 -4.56 2.44
CA GLY A 66 0.06 -5.07 2.62
C GLY A 66 1.10 -4.43 1.68
N ASN A 67 0.70 -4.01 0.50
CA ASN A 67 1.57 -3.30 -0.44
C ASN A 67 1.77 -1.84 0.00
N ARG A 68 0.71 -1.14 0.43
CA ARG A 68 0.81 0.21 1.00
C ARG A 68 1.64 0.21 2.29
N ALA A 69 1.47 -0.80 3.15
CA ALA A 69 2.32 -1.01 4.32
C ALA A 69 3.80 -1.11 3.94
N GLN A 70 4.13 -1.85 2.88
CA GLN A 70 5.52 -1.94 2.42
C GLN A 70 6.06 -0.59 1.92
N ALA A 71 5.26 0.18 1.19
CA ALA A 71 5.64 1.52 0.75
C ALA A 71 5.86 2.46 1.95
N ASN A 72 4.95 2.43 2.93
CA ASN A 72 5.09 3.16 4.20
C ASN A 72 6.37 2.75 4.96
N LEU A 73 6.72 1.46 5.02
CA LEU A 73 7.99 1.01 5.61
C LEU A 73 9.23 1.59 4.90
N LYS A 74 9.18 1.74 3.57
CA LYS A 74 10.28 2.34 2.79
C LYS A 74 10.41 3.84 3.02
N ARG A 75 9.34 4.49 3.47
CA ARG A 75 9.32 5.91 3.88
C ARG A 75 9.51 6.10 5.37
N GLU A 76 9.80 5.03 6.11
CA GLU A 76 9.96 5.03 7.57
C GLU A 76 8.71 5.51 8.32
N LEU A 77 7.54 5.44 7.66
CA LEU A 77 6.23 5.73 8.23
C LEU A 77 5.70 4.50 8.98
N TYR A 78 6.41 4.11 10.03
CA TYR A 78 6.19 2.83 10.70
C TYR A 78 4.82 2.71 11.39
N GLY A 79 4.23 3.83 11.81
CA GLY A 79 2.85 3.86 12.34
C GLY A 79 1.84 3.47 11.28
N SER A 80 1.84 4.19 10.15
CA SER A 80 0.96 3.90 9.02
C SER A 80 1.17 2.48 8.45
N ALA A 81 2.42 2.02 8.40
CA ALA A 81 2.74 0.65 7.99
C ALA A 81 2.15 -0.41 8.94
N LEU A 82 2.13 -0.12 10.24
CA LEU A 82 1.52 -1.00 11.24
C LEU A 82 0.01 -1.07 11.05
N ASP A 83 -0.65 0.07 10.90
CA ASP A 83 -2.10 0.15 10.70
C ASP A 83 -2.53 -0.57 9.41
N ASP A 84 -1.80 -0.38 8.32
CA ASP A 84 -2.04 -1.10 7.07
C ASP A 84 -1.82 -2.60 7.23
N ALA A 85 -0.79 -3.03 7.96
CA ALA A 85 -0.54 -4.45 8.19
C ALA A 85 -1.65 -5.10 9.04
N ASP A 86 -2.15 -4.39 10.05
CA ASP A 86 -3.30 -4.85 10.87
C ASP A 86 -4.57 -4.97 10.02
N ASN A 87 -4.85 -3.99 9.15
CA ASN A 87 -5.98 -4.06 8.21
C ASN A 87 -5.83 -5.22 7.23
N ALA A 88 -4.62 -5.47 6.71
CA ALA A 88 -4.38 -6.60 5.82
C ALA A 88 -4.70 -7.95 6.47
N ILE A 89 -4.26 -8.15 7.72
CA ILE A 89 -4.53 -9.37 8.50
C ILE A 89 -6.02 -9.49 8.86
N ALA A 90 -6.68 -8.37 9.16
CA ALA A 90 -8.11 -8.36 9.47
C ALA A 90 -8.97 -8.78 8.26
N ILE A 91 -8.59 -8.38 7.05
CA ILE A 91 -9.29 -8.77 5.80
C ILE A 91 -9.01 -10.23 5.46
N ASP A 92 -7.75 -10.65 5.52
CA ASP A 92 -7.33 -12.02 5.23
C ASP A 92 -6.32 -12.50 6.28
N PRO A 93 -6.78 -13.24 7.30
CA PRO A 93 -5.93 -13.82 8.33
C PRO A 93 -4.91 -14.85 7.81
N SER A 94 -5.04 -15.32 6.56
CA SER A 94 -4.08 -16.21 5.91
C SER A 94 -2.99 -15.46 5.13
N TYR A 95 -3.09 -14.13 5.02
CA TYR A 95 -2.16 -13.31 4.26
C TYR A 95 -0.83 -13.12 5.00
N VAL A 96 0.07 -14.08 4.84
CA VAL A 96 1.39 -14.16 5.51
C VAL A 96 2.21 -12.86 5.39
N LYS A 97 2.13 -12.18 4.25
CA LYS A 97 2.85 -10.90 4.06
C LYS A 97 2.38 -9.82 5.03
N GLY A 98 1.09 -9.81 5.42
CA GLY A 98 0.55 -8.89 6.42
C GLY A 98 1.27 -9.01 7.77
N PHE A 99 1.42 -10.23 8.28
CA PHE A 99 2.19 -10.50 9.51
C PHE A 99 3.65 -10.06 9.38
N TYR A 100 4.30 -10.35 8.25
CA TYR A 100 5.67 -9.89 8.02
C TYR A 100 5.79 -8.36 8.01
N ARG A 101 4.83 -7.64 7.42
CA ARG A 101 4.79 -6.16 7.47
C ARG A 101 4.60 -5.65 8.89
N ARG A 102 3.68 -6.25 9.65
CA ARG A 102 3.39 -5.88 11.04
C ARG A 102 4.60 -6.11 11.93
N ALA A 103 5.28 -7.25 11.78
CA ALA A 103 6.50 -7.57 12.48
C ALA A 103 7.60 -6.54 12.19
N THR A 104 7.82 -6.21 10.91
CA THR A 104 8.82 -5.23 10.49
C THR A 104 8.53 -3.85 11.07
N ALA A 105 7.28 -3.39 11.02
CA ALA A 105 6.86 -2.12 11.61
C ALA A 105 7.06 -2.12 13.14
N ASN A 106 6.68 -3.19 13.83
CA ASN A 106 6.90 -3.33 15.27
C ASN A 106 8.40 -3.34 15.63
N MET A 107 9.27 -3.98 14.83
CA MET A 107 10.72 -3.92 15.04
C MET A 107 11.24 -2.48 14.95
N ALA A 108 10.84 -1.75 13.91
CA ALA A 108 11.26 -0.36 13.70
C ALA A 108 10.75 0.58 14.81
N LEU A 109 9.57 0.29 15.37
CA LEU A 109 9.01 1.01 16.53
C LEU A 109 9.59 0.56 17.89
N GLY A 110 10.56 -0.35 17.92
CA GLY A 110 11.16 -0.89 19.16
C GLY A 110 10.25 -1.84 19.95
N ARG A 111 9.15 -2.32 19.35
CA ARG A 111 8.16 -3.22 19.95
C ARG A 111 8.53 -4.68 19.72
N PHE A 112 9.75 -5.06 20.12
CA PHE A 112 10.37 -6.36 19.77
C PHE A 112 9.55 -7.59 20.16
N LYS A 113 8.89 -7.57 21.33
CA LYS A 113 8.02 -8.69 21.76
C LYS A 113 6.86 -8.95 20.81
N LYS A 114 6.24 -7.87 20.30
CA LYS A 114 5.13 -7.96 19.34
C LYS A 114 5.63 -8.45 17.98
N ALA A 115 6.78 -7.93 17.54
CA ALA A 115 7.38 -8.38 16.29
C ALA A 115 7.75 -9.88 16.30
N LEU A 116 8.31 -10.38 17.40
CA LEU A 116 8.66 -11.80 17.52
C LEU A 116 7.42 -12.70 17.45
N ALA A 117 6.30 -12.26 18.03
CA ALA A 117 5.05 -13.02 17.99
C ALA A 117 4.49 -13.16 16.56
N ASP A 118 4.77 -12.21 15.67
CA ASP A 118 4.37 -12.25 14.26
C ASP A 118 5.30 -13.09 13.38
N TYR A 119 6.50 -13.45 13.85
CA TYR A 119 7.48 -14.27 13.12
C TYR A 119 7.38 -15.78 13.41
N GLN A 120 6.59 -16.17 14.41
CA GLN A 120 6.39 -17.55 14.86
C GLN A 120 5.16 -18.16 14.20
#